data_AF-A0A1B9DQ36-F1
#
_entry.id   AF-A0A1B9DQ36-F1
#
_cell.length_a   1.000
_cell.length_b   1.000
_cell.length_c   1.000
_cell.angle_alpha   90.00
_cell.angle_beta   90.00
_cell.angle_gamma   90.00
#
_symmetry.space_group_name_H-M   'P 1'
#
loop_
_entity.id
_entity.type
_entity.pdbx_description
1 polymer ?
#
loop_
_entity_poly.entity_id
_entity_poly.type
_entity_poly.pdbx_seq_one_letter_code
_entity_poly.pdbx_strand_id
1 'polypeptide(L)'
;MMNYNDKIFRPISNTENGETSIETIFHYKQIENVLTSEYSGGKIKYGHLIGLVDKNGNIEMRYHQVNDKCEIMTGICYSIPEILENGKIRLHESWEWTSGDKSKGQSIIEEI
;
A
#
# COMPACT_ATOMS: atom_id res chain seq x y z
N MET A 1 -9.48 -5.45 16.51
CA MET A 1 -9.29 -5.27 15.06
C MET A 1 -8.50 -3.99 14.88
N MET A 2 -7.43 -4.03 14.09
CA MET A 2 -6.63 -2.84 13.83
C MET A 2 -7.47 -1.80 13.06
N ASN A 3 -7.30 -0.52 13.40
CA ASN A 3 -8.02 0.57 12.75
C ASN A 3 -7.05 1.44 11.95
N TYR A 4 -7.21 1.40 10.64
CA TYR A 4 -6.45 2.17 9.68
C TYR A 4 -7.17 3.42 9.18
N ASN A 5 -8.39 3.69 9.65
CA ASN A 5 -9.17 4.82 9.16
C ASN A 5 -8.44 6.15 9.46
N ASP A 6 -8.35 7.01 8.45
CA ASP A 6 -7.67 8.31 8.48
C ASP A 6 -6.15 8.23 8.73
N LYS A 7 -5.56 7.04 8.63
CA LYS A 7 -4.11 6.86 8.70
C LYS A 7 -3.47 7.22 7.37
N ILE A 8 -2.29 7.81 7.45
CA ILE A 8 -1.50 8.20 6.28
C ILE A 8 -0.18 7.46 6.32
N PHE A 9 0.17 6.81 5.22
CA PHE A 9 1.38 6.01 5.10
C PHE A 9 2.30 6.53 4.01
N ARG A 10 3.60 6.29 4.20
CA ARG A 10 4.65 6.59 3.24
C ARG A 10 5.66 5.44 3.15
N PRO A 11 6.13 5.07 1.94
CA PRO A 11 7.20 4.10 1.79
C PRO A 11 8.52 4.56 2.41
N ILE A 12 9.15 3.67 3.17
CA ILE A 12 10.52 3.84 3.69
C ILE A 12 11.52 2.90 3.03
N SER A 13 11.03 1.82 2.41
CA SER A 13 11.82 0.84 1.68
C SER A 13 10.95 0.19 0.59
N ASN A 14 11.55 -0.09 -0.55
CA ASN A 14 10.91 -0.82 -1.64
C ASN A 14 11.98 -1.54 -2.46
N THR A 15 11.65 -2.73 -2.97
CA THR A 15 12.46 -3.39 -4.02
C THR A 15 12.52 -2.54 -5.29
N GLU A 16 13.62 -2.59 -6.03
CA GLU A 16 13.90 -1.72 -7.20
C GLU A 16 12.80 -1.74 -8.29
N ASN A 17 12.07 -2.85 -8.42
CA ASN A 17 11.03 -3.03 -9.42
C ASN A 17 9.66 -2.47 -8.98
N GLY A 18 9.56 -1.89 -7.79
CA GLY A 18 8.35 -1.21 -7.34
C GLY A 18 8.26 0.23 -7.88
N GLU A 19 7.04 0.70 -8.10
CA GLU A 19 6.82 2.08 -8.60
C GLU A 19 6.63 3.11 -7.48
N THR A 20 6.51 2.68 -6.23
CA THR A 20 6.32 3.57 -5.07
C THR A 20 7.67 4.10 -4.57
N SER A 21 7.67 5.35 -4.10
CA SER A 21 8.84 6.03 -3.54
C SER A 21 8.48 6.77 -2.24
N ILE A 22 9.46 7.42 -1.61
CA ILE A 22 9.24 8.30 -0.43
C ILE A 22 8.26 9.45 -0.71
N GLU A 23 8.02 9.78 -1.98
CA GLU A 23 7.06 10.80 -2.39
C GLU A 23 5.63 10.26 -2.46
N THR A 24 5.45 8.94 -2.51
CA THR A 24 4.13 8.31 -2.57
C THR A 24 3.46 8.38 -1.21
N ILE A 25 2.27 8.97 -1.16
CA ILE A 25 1.46 9.08 0.05
C ILE A 25 0.17 8.30 -0.13
N PHE A 26 -0.16 7.49 0.87
CA PHE A 26 -1.39 6.71 0.89
C PHE A 26 -2.34 7.25 1.97
N HIS A 27 -3.59 7.50 1.60
CA HIS A 27 -4.63 7.96 2.52
C HIS A 27 -5.63 6.84 2.77
N TYR A 28 -5.56 6.21 3.93
CA TYR A 28 -6.37 5.04 4.25
C TYR A 28 -7.75 5.45 4.80
N LYS A 29 -8.78 4.77 4.31
CA LYS A 29 -10.16 4.84 4.81
C LYS A 29 -10.63 3.43 5.10
N GLN A 30 -11.21 3.23 6.28
CA GLN A 30 -11.67 1.91 6.69
C GLN A 30 -13.11 1.99 7.20
N ILE A 31 -13.96 1.13 6.68
CA ILE A 31 -15.34 0.91 7.16
C ILE A 31 -15.45 -0.58 7.48
N GLU A 32 -15.75 -0.90 8.74
CA GLU A 32 -15.70 -2.28 9.24
C GLU A 32 -14.35 -2.94 8.93
N ASN A 33 -14.35 -4.05 8.22
CA ASN A 33 -13.14 -4.76 7.78
C ASN A 33 -12.71 -4.42 6.36
N VAL A 34 -13.40 -3.49 5.67
CA VAL A 34 -13.06 -3.07 4.31
C VAL A 34 -12.15 -1.85 4.38
N LEU A 35 -10.97 -1.96 3.78
CA LEU A 35 -9.99 -0.90 3.63
C LEU A 35 -10.01 -0.38 2.20
N THR A 36 -9.96 0.93 2.04
CA THR A 36 -9.73 1.61 0.76
C THR A 36 -8.65 2.66 0.93
N SER A 37 -7.98 3.04 -0.15
CA SER A 37 -7.06 4.16 -0.13
C SER A 37 -6.92 4.79 -1.51
N GLU A 38 -6.76 6.11 -1.48
CA GLU A 38 -6.28 6.92 -2.59
C GLU A 38 -4.80 7.22 -2.36
N TYR A 39 -3.98 7.09 -3.40
CA TYR A 39 -2.56 7.35 -3.30
C TYR A 39 -1.98 7.96 -4.58
N SER A 40 -0.92 8.75 -4.41
CA SER A 40 -0.19 9.39 -5.51
C SER A 40 1.20 9.83 -5.06
N GLY A 41 2.07 10.19 -6.00
CA GLY A 41 3.43 10.69 -5.75
C GLY A 41 4.52 9.83 -6.39
N GLY A 42 5.66 10.44 -6.69
CA GLY A 42 6.72 9.81 -7.49
C GLY A 42 6.24 9.51 -8.92
N LYS A 43 6.34 8.24 -9.32
CA LYS A 43 5.91 7.77 -10.64
C LYS A 43 4.39 7.57 -10.77
N ILE A 44 3.63 7.80 -9.69
CA ILE A 44 2.20 7.48 -9.64
C ILE A 44 1.38 8.76 -9.74
N LYS A 45 0.58 8.88 -10.81
CA LYS A 45 -0.35 10.01 -10.99
C LYS A 45 -1.63 9.82 -10.17
N TYR A 46 -2.24 8.65 -10.28
CA TYR A 46 -3.48 8.30 -9.59
C TYR A 46 -3.42 6.82 -9.21
N GLY A 47 -3.62 6.50 -7.95
CA GLY A 47 -3.63 5.14 -7.44
C GLY A 47 -4.79 4.92 -6.48
N HIS A 48 -5.37 3.72 -6.56
CA HIS A 48 -6.38 3.27 -5.60
C HIS A 48 -6.09 1.84 -5.17
N LEU A 49 -6.45 1.53 -3.92
CA LEU A 49 -6.46 0.16 -3.43
C LEU A 49 -7.72 -0.14 -2.65
N ILE A 50 -8.07 -1.42 -2.63
CA ILE A 50 -9.12 -1.98 -1.78
C ILE A 50 -8.60 -3.28 -1.15
N GLY A 51 -8.91 -3.50 0.11
CA GLY A 51 -8.49 -4.70 0.83
C GLY A 51 -9.41 -5.07 1.98
N LEU A 52 -9.14 -6.24 2.53
CA LEU A 52 -9.83 -6.77 3.70
C LEU A 52 -8.85 -6.87 4.87
N VAL A 53 -9.25 -6.30 6.01
CA VAL A 53 -8.49 -6.32 7.25
C VAL A 53 -8.94 -7.51 8.10
N ASP A 54 -8.01 -8.38 8.48
CA ASP A 54 -8.31 -9.52 9.35
C ASP A 54 -8.30 -9.13 10.85
N LYS A 55 -8.61 -10.09 11.71
CA LYS A 55 -8.63 -9.88 13.17
C LYS A 55 -7.27 -9.48 13.77
N ASN A 56 -6.17 -9.86 13.13
CA ASN A 56 -4.80 -9.57 13.53
C ASN A 56 -4.30 -8.24 12.91
N GLY A 57 -5.09 -7.62 12.04
CA GLY A 57 -4.74 -6.39 11.33
C GLY A 57 -4.01 -6.62 10.01
N ASN A 58 -3.82 -7.87 9.57
CA ASN A 58 -3.26 -8.13 8.25
C ASN A 58 -4.23 -7.68 7.16
N ILE A 59 -3.68 -7.27 6.02
CA ILE A 59 -4.46 -6.73 4.91
C ILE A 59 -4.17 -7.57 3.67
N GLU A 60 -5.19 -8.20 3.11
CA GLU A 60 -5.15 -8.70 1.73
C GLU A 60 -5.78 -7.67 0.81
N MET A 61 -5.04 -7.16 -0.18
CA MET A 61 -5.51 -6.07 -1.02
C MET A 61 -5.25 -6.27 -2.52
N ARG A 62 -6.00 -5.50 -3.31
CA ARG A 62 -5.87 -5.30 -4.75
C ARG A 62 -5.68 -3.82 -4.99
N TYR A 63 -4.77 -3.46 -5.88
CA TYR A 63 -4.50 -2.07 -6.21
C TYR A 63 -4.38 -1.87 -7.71
N HIS A 64 -4.62 -0.64 -8.14
CA HIS A 64 -4.43 -0.21 -9.50
C HIS A 64 -3.99 1.24 -9.55
N GLN A 65 -3.25 1.61 -10.59
CA GLN A 65 -2.73 2.95 -10.77
C GLN A 65 -2.53 3.33 -12.22
N VAL A 66 -2.45 4.63 -12.45
CA VAL A 66 -1.91 5.21 -13.68
C VAL A 66 -0.53 5.77 -13.35
N ASN A 67 0.51 5.27 -14.01
CA ASN A 67 1.87 5.74 -13.81
C ASN A 67 2.17 7.02 -14.64
N ASP A 68 3.37 7.57 -14.48
CA ASP A 68 3.84 8.77 -15.16
C ASP A 68 3.91 8.62 -16.68
N LYS A 69 4.05 7.39 -17.17
CA LYS A 69 3.98 6.98 -18.58
C LYS A 69 2.55 6.81 -19.12
N CYS A 70 1.52 7.08 -18.31
CA CYS A 70 0.10 6.88 -18.65
C CYS A 70 -0.28 5.42 -18.90
N GLU A 71 0.41 4.49 -18.26
CA GLU A 71 0.10 3.06 -18.31
C GLU A 71 -0.77 2.68 -17.10
N ILE A 72 -1.76 1.80 -17.32
CA ILE A 72 -2.56 1.24 -16.23
C ILE A 72 -1.82 0.03 -15.67
N MET A 73 -1.47 0.10 -14.40
CA MET A 73 -0.82 -0.97 -13.66
C MET A 73 -1.77 -1.51 -12.58
N THR A 74 -1.72 -2.81 -12.34
CA THR A 74 -2.58 -3.52 -11.37
C THR A 74 -1.76 -4.54 -10.60
N GLY A 75 -2.09 -4.75 -9.34
CA GLY A 75 -1.39 -5.75 -8.54
C GLY A 75 -2.18 -6.24 -7.33
N ILE A 76 -1.59 -7.24 -6.69
CA ILE A 76 -2.04 -7.81 -5.43
C ILE A 76 -0.98 -7.53 -4.36
N CYS A 77 -1.41 -7.33 -3.12
CA CYS A 77 -0.50 -7.11 -2.01
C CYS A 77 -1.04 -7.78 -0.74
N TYR A 78 -0.12 -8.32 0.05
CA TYR A 78 -0.38 -8.77 1.41
C TYR A 78 0.47 -7.94 2.38
N SER A 79 -0.17 -7.38 3.40
CA SER A 79 0.48 -6.47 4.34
C SER A 79 0.30 -6.92 5.78
N ILE A 80 1.41 -6.92 6.53
CA ILE A 80 1.47 -7.35 7.93
C ILE A 80 1.84 -6.14 8.81
N PRO A 81 1.03 -5.79 9.82
CA PRO A 81 1.34 -4.68 10.71
C PRO A 81 2.36 -5.01 11.80
N GLU A 82 3.15 -4.01 12.13
CA GLU A 82 4.04 -3.91 13.29
C GLU A 82 3.71 -2.59 14.02
N ILE A 83 3.50 -2.65 15.33
CA ILE A 83 3.37 -1.45 16.17
C ILE A 83 4.76 -1.08 16.67
N LEU A 84 5.23 0.11 16.32
CA LEU A 84 6.52 0.63 16.74
C LEU A 84 6.46 1.17 18.18
N GLU A 85 7.62 1.36 18.81
CA GLU A 85 7.74 1.89 20.18
C GLU A 85 7.10 3.28 20.35
N ASN A 86 7.06 4.07 19.28
CA ASN A 86 6.42 5.40 19.25
C ASN A 86 4.89 5.35 19.05
N GLY A 87 4.30 4.15 18.98
CA GLY A 87 2.87 3.94 18.78
C GLY A 87 2.40 4.03 17.32
N LYS A 88 3.30 4.32 16.38
CA LYS A 88 2.99 4.34 14.94
C LYS A 88 2.96 2.95 14.35
N ILE A 89 2.25 2.82 13.24
CA ILE A 89 2.13 1.58 12.49
C ILE A 89 3.20 1.53 11.40
N ARG A 90 3.91 0.41 11.33
CA ARG A 90 4.71 0.00 10.16
C ARG A 90 4.02 -1.19 9.50
N LEU A 91 3.99 -1.21 8.18
CA LEU A 91 3.39 -2.25 7.37
C LEU A 91 4.47 -2.90 6.52
N HIS A 92 4.61 -4.22 6.65
CA HIS A 92 5.51 -5.05 5.85
C HIS A 92 4.70 -5.68 4.72
N GLU A 93 5.06 -5.33 3.49
CA GLU A 93 4.26 -5.64 2.31
C GLU A 93 4.98 -6.64 1.41
N SER A 94 4.22 -7.59 0.88
CA SER A 94 4.62 -8.47 -0.21
C SER A 94 3.64 -8.30 -1.35
N TRP A 95 4.13 -7.82 -2.50
CA TRP A 95 3.30 -7.46 -3.64
C TRP A 95 3.69 -8.24 -4.89
N GLU A 96 2.72 -8.37 -5.80
CA GLU A 96 2.91 -8.95 -7.14
C GLU A 96 2.10 -8.13 -8.15
N TRP A 97 2.74 -7.75 -9.25
CA TRP A 97 2.05 -7.14 -10.37
C TRP A 97 1.19 -8.18 -11.09
N THR A 98 -0.07 -7.83 -11.37
CA THR A 98 -0.96 -8.64 -12.22
C THR A 98 -0.96 -8.19 -13.67
N SER A 99 -0.38 -7.01 -13.94
CA SER A 99 -0.11 -6.45 -15.27
C SER A 99 1.40 -6.32 -15.53
N GLY A 100 1.78 -5.96 -16.76
CA GLY A 100 3.19 -5.75 -17.11
C GLY A 100 4.01 -7.03 -17.03
N ASP A 101 5.17 -6.96 -16.38
CA ASP A 101 6.14 -8.06 -16.28
C ASP A 101 5.78 -9.12 -15.23
N LYS A 102 4.72 -8.87 -14.45
CA LYS A 102 4.26 -9.73 -13.34
C LYS A 102 5.35 -10.01 -12.31
N SER A 103 6.27 -9.07 -12.14
CA SER A 103 7.28 -9.15 -11.09
C SER A 103 6.63 -9.02 -9.71
N LYS A 104 7.38 -9.47 -8.70
CA LYS A 104 6.98 -9.44 -7.30
C LYS A 104 8.08 -8.82 -6.47
N GLY A 105 7.71 -8.27 -5.32
CA GLY A 105 8.63 -7.54 -4.48
C GLY A 105 8.14 -7.40 -3.05
N GLN A 106 8.92 -6.65 -2.29
CA GLN A 106 8.61 -6.32 -0.91
C GLN A 106 8.78 -4.83 -0.70
N SER A 107 7.92 -4.26 0.13
CA SER A 107 7.97 -2.86 0.56
C SER A 107 7.71 -2.75 2.04
N ILE A 108 8.16 -1.63 2.61
CA ILE A 108 7.81 -1.24 3.97
C ILE A 108 7.27 0.18 3.90
N ILE A 109 6.07 0.37 4.42
CA ILE A 109 5.45 1.70 4.58
C ILE A 109 5.24 1.99 6.07
N GLU A 110 5.36 3.26 6.45
CA GLU A 110 5.19 3.71 7.83
C GLU A 110 4.17 4.84 7.93
N GLU A 111 3.46 4.85 9.07
CA GLU A 111 2.56 5.94 9.45
C GLU A 111 3.34 7.23 9.69
N ILE A 112 2.88 8.33 9.08
CA ILE A 112 3.50 9.66 9.21
C ILE A 112 2.79 10.55 10.22
#